data_AF-A0A6H9LTC9-F1
#
_entry.id   AF-A0A6H9LTC9-F1
#
_cell.length_a   1.000
_cell.length_b   1.000
_cell.length_c   1.000
_cell.angle_alpha   90.00
_cell.angle_beta   90.00
_cell.angle_gamma   90.00
#
_symmetry.space_group_name_H-M   'P 1'
#
loop_
_entity.id
_entity.type
_entity.pdbx_description
1 polymer ?
#
loop_
_entity_poly.entity_id
_entity_poly.type
_entity_poly.pdbx_seq_one_letter_code
_entity_poly.pdbx_strand_id
1 'polypeptide(L)'
;MSEKLFMSKEGRQKLEAELKKLKYTDRPAIVAEIKRAREMGDLSENAEYHAAKEQQKVIEGKIVEIQQKLLKIQIIDKSSIPKDKVYLYAKVLIKDLEDDEEIEYKIAPPEEVDLDNDVISVKSPIGTALLGKGVGEIIKVEVPAGIIKYEIMKISHDKD
;
A
#
# COMPACT_ATOMS: atom_id res chain seq x y z
N MET A 1 19.11 13.01 7.68
CA MET A 1 18.02 13.33 6.74
C MET A 1 16.92 12.32 7.00
N SER A 2 15.78 12.73 7.55
CA SER A 2 14.63 11.83 7.70
C SER A 2 14.10 11.48 6.32
N GLU A 3 13.89 10.18 6.05
CA GLU A 3 13.26 9.73 4.82
C GLU A 3 11.82 10.26 4.78
N LYS A 4 11.51 11.06 3.75
CA LYS A 4 10.18 11.62 3.53
C LYS A 4 9.32 10.58 2.83
N LEU A 5 8.10 10.38 3.32
CA LEU A 5 7.12 9.50 2.69
C LEU A 5 6.19 10.36 1.85
N PHE A 6 5.91 9.92 0.64
CA PHE A 6 4.99 10.60 -0.25
C PHE A 6 3.75 9.75 -0.45
N MET A 7 2.58 10.36 -0.29
CA MET A 7 1.32 9.68 -0.55
C MET A 7 0.18 10.66 -0.86
N SER A 8 -0.93 10.11 -1.32
CA SER A 8 -2.12 10.90 -1.62
C SER A 8 -2.83 11.34 -0.35
N LYS A 9 -3.72 12.33 -0.49
CA LYS A 9 -4.63 12.75 0.60
C LYS A 9 -5.49 11.59 1.08
N GLU A 10 -5.98 10.76 0.16
CA GLU A 10 -6.78 9.56 0.47
C GLU A 10 -5.94 8.52 1.23
N GLY A 11 -4.70 8.27 0.81
CA GLY A 11 -3.78 7.37 1.50
C GLY A 11 -3.52 7.80 2.94
N ARG A 12 -3.31 9.10 3.17
CA ARG A 12 -3.16 9.63 4.53
C ARG A 12 -4.44 9.46 5.35
N GLN A 13 -5.60 9.73 4.77
CA GLN A 13 -6.89 9.56 5.45
C GLN A 13 -7.14 8.09 5.83
N LYS A 14 -6.76 7.14 4.98
CA LYS A 14 -6.82 5.70 5.30
C LYS A 14 -5.95 5.36 6.51
N LEU A 15 -4.70 5.84 6.56
CA LEU A 15 -3.83 5.65 7.72
C LEU A 15 -4.38 6.31 9.00
N GLU A 16 -4.95 7.51 8.90
CA GLU A 16 -5.57 8.20 10.04
C GLU A 16 -6.80 7.43 10.55
N ALA A 17 -7.62 6.90 9.65
CA ALA A 17 -8.78 6.07 9.98
C ALA A 17 -8.37 4.74 10.62
N GLU A 18 -7.35 4.07 10.08
CA GLU A 18 -6.77 2.85 10.66
C GLU A 18 -6.22 3.12 12.06
N LEU A 19 -5.42 4.18 12.23
CA LEU A 19 -4.90 4.56 13.54
C LEU A 19 -6.01 4.82 14.55
N LYS A 20 -7.09 5.48 14.13
CA LYS A 20 -8.26 5.74 14.98
C LYS A 20 -8.92 4.42 15.39
N LYS A 21 -9.14 3.50 14.46
CA LYS A 21 -9.71 2.17 14.76
C LYS A 21 -8.82 1.41 15.76
N LEU A 22 -7.53 1.34 15.51
CA LEU A 22 -6.56 0.66 16.39
C LEU A 22 -6.58 1.23 17.81
N LYS A 23 -6.63 2.56 17.96
CA LYS A 23 -6.59 3.23 19.27
C LYS A 23 -7.89 3.15 20.06
N TYR A 24 -9.02 3.35 19.38
CA TYR A 24 -10.30 3.58 20.05
C TYR A 24 -11.25 2.38 19.99
N THR A 25 -10.97 1.40 19.14
CA THR A 25 -11.78 0.18 19.01
C THR A 25 -10.96 -1.04 19.43
N ASP A 26 -9.85 -1.30 18.75
CA ASP A 26 -9.16 -2.59 18.87
C ASP A 26 -8.34 -2.69 20.17
N ARG A 27 -7.57 -1.66 20.53
CA ARG A 27 -6.80 -1.62 21.78
C ARG A 27 -7.70 -1.78 23.03
N PRO A 28 -8.82 -1.03 23.19
CA PRO A 28 -9.73 -1.26 24.32
C PRO A 28 -10.33 -2.66 24.36
N ALA A 29 -10.67 -3.23 23.19
CA ALA A 29 -11.22 -4.58 23.10
C ALA A 29 -10.20 -5.62 23.61
N ILE A 30 -8.94 -5.53 23.18
CA ILE A 30 -7.87 -6.43 23.65
C ILE A 30 -7.60 -6.25 25.15
N VAL A 31 -7.62 -5.02 25.67
CA VAL A 31 -7.44 -4.78 27.11
C VAL A 31 -8.58 -5.43 27.92
N ALA A 32 -9.82 -5.38 27.41
CA ALA A 32 -10.95 -6.05 28.03
C ALA A 32 -10.82 -7.58 27.98
N GLU A 33 -10.32 -8.13 26.87
CA GLU A 33 -10.05 -9.56 26.71
C GLU A 33 -8.97 -10.06 27.67
N ILE A 34 -7.84 -9.35 27.78
CA ILE A 34 -6.78 -9.65 28.75
C ILE A 34 -7.34 -9.63 30.17
N LYS A 35 -8.20 -8.67 30.50
CA LYS A 35 -8.82 -8.58 31.82
C LYS A 35 -9.71 -9.79 32.11
N ARG A 36 -10.57 -10.20 31.16
CA ARG A 36 -11.41 -11.40 31.30
C ARG A 36 -10.58 -12.66 31.44
N ALA A 37 -9.56 -12.83 30.60
CA ALA A 37 -8.67 -13.98 30.68
C ALA A 37 -7.96 -14.07 32.05
N ARG A 38 -7.61 -12.92 32.64
CA ARG A 38 -7.01 -12.85 33.98
C ARG A 38 -7.93 -13.29 35.10
N GLU A 39 -9.25 -13.16 34.93
CA GLU A 39 -10.25 -13.56 35.93
C GLU A 39 -10.49 -15.09 35.93
N MET A 40 -10.01 -15.81 34.90
CA MET A 40 -10.23 -17.27 34.74
C MET A 40 -9.26 -18.17 35.52
N GLY A 41 -8.42 -17.61 36.40
CA GLY A 41 -7.59 -18.38 37.33
C GLY A 41 -6.12 -18.46 36.91
N ASP A 42 -5.60 -19.68 36.69
CA ASP A 42 -4.17 -19.91 36.46
C ASP A 42 -3.73 -19.30 35.12
N LEU A 43 -2.89 -18.27 35.21
CA LEU A 43 -2.38 -17.53 34.05
C LEU A 43 -1.29 -18.28 33.30
N SER A 44 -0.62 -19.25 33.94
CA SER A 44 0.54 -19.94 33.37
C SER A 44 0.15 -20.91 32.25
N GLU A 45 -1.07 -21.44 32.28
CA GLU A 45 -1.63 -22.32 31.24
C GLU A 45 -2.73 -21.64 30.40
N ASN A 46 -3.08 -20.38 30.69
CA ASN A 46 -4.17 -19.69 30.00
C ASN A 46 -3.72 -19.23 28.60
N ALA A 47 -4.02 -20.06 27.59
CA ALA A 47 -3.73 -19.77 26.20
C ALA A 47 -4.38 -18.48 25.69
N GLU A 48 -5.61 -18.16 26.14
CA GLU A 48 -6.32 -16.93 25.74
C GLU A 48 -5.61 -15.68 26.28
N TYR A 49 -5.11 -15.72 27.52
CA TYR A 49 -4.33 -14.64 28.10
C TYR A 49 -3.04 -14.39 27.29
N HIS A 50 -2.31 -15.45 26.96
CA HIS A 50 -1.08 -15.34 26.16
C HIS A 50 -1.35 -14.81 24.75
N ALA A 51 -2.40 -15.31 24.09
CA ALA A 51 -2.82 -14.84 22.78
C ALA A 51 -3.20 -13.35 22.78
N ALA A 52 -4.02 -12.91 23.75
CA ALA A 52 -4.42 -11.52 23.87
C ALA A 52 -3.23 -10.58 24.18
N LYS A 53 -2.24 -11.05 24.97
CA LYS A 53 -0.99 -10.30 25.22
C LYS A 53 -0.12 -10.16 23.98
N GLU A 54 -0.03 -11.19 23.14
CA GLU A 54 0.70 -11.08 21.88
C GLU A 54 -0.03 -10.16 20.88
N GLN A 55 -1.35 -10.27 20.78
CA GLN A 55 -2.16 -9.35 19.97
C GLN A 55 -1.97 -7.89 20.43
N GLN A 56 -1.95 -7.63 21.74
CA GLN A 56 -1.65 -6.32 22.29
C GLN A 56 -0.29 -5.80 21.77
N LYS A 57 0.76 -6.62 21.84
CA LYS A 57 2.10 -6.25 21.38
C LYS A 57 2.11 -5.92 19.88
N VAL A 58 1.45 -6.73 19.06
CA VAL A 58 1.32 -6.51 17.62
C VAL A 58 0.62 -5.18 17.32
N ILE A 59 -0.51 -4.91 17.98
CA ILE A 59 -1.26 -3.67 17.76
C ILE A 59 -0.49 -2.44 18.23
N GLU A 60 0.20 -2.51 19.37
CA GLU A 60 1.04 -1.39 19.83
C GLU A 60 2.17 -1.09 18.85
N GLY A 61 2.81 -2.13 18.29
CA GLY A 61 3.80 -1.98 17.22
C GLY A 61 3.23 -1.27 15.99
N LYS A 62 2.05 -1.70 15.52
CA LYS A 62 1.36 -1.07 14.39
C LYS A 62 0.99 0.39 14.66
N ILE A 63 0.49 0.70 15.85
CA ILE A 63 0.15 2.07 16.24
C ILE A 63 1.37 2.97 16.18
N VAL A 64 2.50 2.53 16.75
CA VAL A 64 3.76 3.30 16.70
C VAL A 64 4.22 3.48 15.25
N GLU A 65 4.20 2.43 14.44
CA GLU A 65 4.60 2.50 13.04
C GLU A 65 3.76 3.54 12.26
N ILE A 66 2.42 3.46 12.35
CA ILE A 66 1.52 4.37 11.65
C ILE A 66 1.72 5.81 12.14
N GLN A 67 1.90 6.03 13.45
CA GLN A 67 2.21 7.35 13.97
C GLN A 67 3.52 7.92 13.40
N GLN A 68 4.57 7.09 13.32
CA GLN A 68 5.85 7.50 12.74
C GLN A 68 5.74 7.79 11.24
N LYS A 69 4.95 7.01 10.50
CA LYS A 69 4.64 7.27 9.09
C LYS A 69 3.93 8.62 8.95
N LEU A 70 2.86 8.86 9.72
CA LEU A 70 2.06 10.10 9.66
C LEU A 70 2.89 11.38 9.85
N LEU A 71 3.94 11.32 10.69
CA LEU A 71 4.85 12.45 10.93
C LEU A 71 5.77 12.77 9.73
N LYS A 72 5.99 11.81 8.83
CA LYS A 72 6.92 11.91 7.69
C LYS A 72 6.22 12.14 6.35
N ILE A 73 4.88 12.06 6.31
CA ILE A 73 4.10 12.17 5.08
C ILE A 73 4.14 13.59 4.51
N GLN A 74 4.47 13.66 3.23
CA GLN A 74 4.19 14.79 2.36
C GLN A 74 3.07 14.40 1.38
N ILE A 75 2.02 15.22 1.32
CA ILE A 75 0.88 14.96 0.45
C ILE A 75 1.22 15.30 -0.99
N ILE A 76 0.92 14.36 -1.90
CA ILE A 76 0.92 14.58 -3.34
C ILE A 76 -0.48 15.03 -3.76
N ASP A 77 -0.56 16.18 -4.42
CA ASP A 77 -1.78 16.66 -5.05
C ASP A 77 -1.93 16.05 -6.45
N LYS A 78 -2.83 15.08 -6.59
CA LYS A 78 -3.11 14.39 -7.86
C LYS A 78 -3.56 15.32 -8.98
N SER A 79 -4.23 16.43 -8.63
CA SER A 79 -4.73 17.40 -9.62
C SER A 79 -3.60 18.13 -10.34
N SER A 80 -2.41 18.18 -9.71
CA SER A 80 -1.23 18.84 -10.27
C SER A 80 -0.41 17.94 -11.20
N ILE A 81 -0.73 16.64 -11.26
CA ILE A 81 0.02 15.66 -12.04
C ILE A 81 -0.44 15.72 -13.51
N PRO A 82 0.49 15.89 -14.47
CA PRO A 82 0.16 15.81 -15.89
C PRO A 82 -0.47 14.46 -16.26
N LYS A 83 -1.36 14.45 -17.25
CA LYS A 83 -2.14 13.26 -17.66
C LYS A 83 -1.80 12.78 -19.08
N ASP A 84 -0.72 13.30 -19.66
CA ASP A 84 -0.25 12.98 -21.01
C ASP A 84 0.58 11.70 -21.07
N LYS A 85 1.16 11.30 -19.94
CA LYS A 85 2.06 10.15 -19.80
C LYS A 85 1.77 9.41 -18.51
N VAL A 86 2.41 8.26 -18.35
CA VAL A 86 2.36 7.52 -17.10
C VAL A 86 3.13 8.28 -16.02
N TYR A 87 2.39 8.76 -15.02
CA TYR A 87 2.92 9.36 -13.80
C TYR A 87 2.32 8.64 -12.58
N LEU A 88 2.67 9.11 -11.38
CA LEU A 88 2.05 8.62 -10.15
C LEU A 88 0.52 8.72 -10.23
N TYR A 89 -0.14 7.67 -9.74
CA TYR A 89 -1.59 7.47 -9.73
C TYR A 89 -2.25 7.29 -11.11
N ALA A 90 -1.46 7.14 -12.18
CA ALA A 90 -1.99 6.69 -13.46
C ALA A 90 -2.41 5.21 -13.38
N LYS A 91 -3.52 4.88 -14.03
CA LYS A 91 -3.90 3.51 -14.41
C LYS A 91 -3.46 3.27 -15.85
N VAL A 92 -2.74 2.19 -16.08
CA VAL A 92 -2.11 1.89 -17.35
C VAL A 92 -2.52 0.49 -17.77
N LEU A 93 -3.22 0.40 -18.90
CA LEU A 93 -3.47 -0.86 -19.58
C LEU A 93 -2.26 -1.15 -20.46
N ILE A 94 -1.64 -2.29 -20.22
CA ILE A 94 -0.51 -2.79 -20.99
C ILE A 94 -0.87 -4.12 -21.63
N LYS A 95 -0.23 -4.40 -22.77
CA LYS A 95 -0.41 -5.65 -23.50
C LYS A 95 0.92 -6.36 -23.66
N ASP A 96 1.00 -7.62 -23.26
CA ASP A 96 2.16 -8.47 -23.51
C ASP A 96 2.23 -8.79 -25.02
N LEU A 97 3.42 -8.59 -25.62
CA LEU A 97 3.63 -8.80 -27.04
C LEU A 97 3.92 -10.25 -27.43
N GLU A 98 4.15 -11.14 -26.46
CA GLU A 98 4.40 -12.56 -26.71
C GLU A 98 3.12 -13.41 -26.71
N ASP A 99 2.20 -13.17 -25.76
CA ASP A 99 0.97 -13.96 -25.60
C ASP A 99 -0.34 -13.17 -25.79
N ASP A 100 -0.24 -11.86 -26.09
CA ASP A 100 -1.37 -10.97 -26.36
C ASP A 100 -2.24 -10.66 -25.12
N GLU A 101 -1.78 -10.98 -23.90
CA GLU A 101 -2.51 -10.74 -22.64
C GLU A 101 -2.54 -9.24 -22.27
N GLU A 102 -3.71 -8.75 -21.84
CA GLU A 102 -3.88 -7.38 -21.36
C GLU A 102 -3.98 -7.32 -19.83
N ILE A 103 -3.19 -6.44 -19.22
CA ILE A 103 -3.14 -6.26 -17.76
C ILE A 103 -3.26 -4.77 -17.45
N GLU A 104 -4.08 -4.40 -16.48
CA GLU A 104 -4.20 -3.01 -16.01
C GLU A 104 -3.51 -2.85 -14.66
N TYR A 105 -2.60 -1.88 -14.56
CA TYR A 105 -1.92 -1.55 -13.32
C TYR A 105 -2.15 -0.10 -12.91
N LYS A 106 -2.28 0.15 -11.60
CA LYS A 106 -2.21 1.49 -11.03
C LYS A 106 -0.82 1.75 -10.46
N ILE A 107 -0.19 2.85 -10.88
CA ILE A 107 1.12 3.25 -10.36
C ILE A 107 0.94 4.04 -9.06
N ALA A 108 1.61 3.63 -7.98
CA ALA A 108 1.54 4.32 -6.70
C ALA A 108 2.93 4.49 -6.06
N PRO A 109 3.09 5.39 -5.08
CA PRO A 109 4.25 5.38 -4.20
C PRO A 109 4.33 4.05 -3.42
N PRO A 110 5.52 3.65 -2.93
CA PRO A 110 5.69 2.42 -2.15
C PRO A 110 4.74 2.28 -0.95
N GLU A 111 4.37 3.40 -0.34
CA GLU A 111 3.50 3.43 0.83
C GLU A 111 2.01 3.19 0.52
N GLU A 112 1.63 3.17 -0.76
CA GLU A 112 0.24 2.99 -1.23
C GLU A 112 0.10 1.79 -2.17
N VAL A 113 1.04 0.85 -2.12
CA VAL A 113 0.99 -0.41 -2.88
C VAL A 113 -0.09 -1.33 -2.32
N ASP A 114 -0.81 -1.98 -3.22
CA ASP A 114 -1.88 -2.93 -2.92
C ASP A 114 -1.95 -3.93 -4.08
N LEU A 115 -1.18 -5.02 -3.95
CA LEU A 115 -1.02 -6.02 -5.00
C LEU A 115 -2.31 -6.79 -5.28
N ASP A 116 -3.18 -6.94 -4.27
CA ASP A 116 -4.48 -7.58 -4.42
C ASP A 116 -5.44 -6.75 -5.30
N ASN A 117 -5.13 -5.48 -5.53
CA ASN A 117 -5.90 -4.53 -6.34
C ASN A 117 -5.10 -3.96 -7.52
N ASP A 118 -4.08 -4.68 -7.98
CA ASP A 118 -3.21 -4.30 -9.11
C ASP A 118 -2.56 -2.90 -8.95
N VAL A 119 -2.32 -2.49 -7.71
CA VAL A 119 -1.63 -1.23 -7.40
C VAL A 119 -0.16 -1.53 -7.12
N ILE A 120 0.70 -1.15 -8.07
CA ILE A 120 2.13 -1.44 -8.05
C ILE A 120 2.96 -0.21 -7.69
N SER A 121 4.14 -0.47 -7.13
CA SER A 121 5.09 0.58 -6.79
C SER A 121 5.69 1.19 -8.06
N VAL A 122 5.81 2.52 -8.08
CA VAL A 122 6.63 3.25 -9.07
C VAL A 122 8.10 2.80 -9.05
N LYS A 123 8.57 2.20 -7.95
CA LYS A 123 9.93 1.64 -7.81
C LYS A 123 10.05 0.17 -8.24
N SER A 124 8.95 -0.48 -8.63
CA SER A 124 9.00 -1.85 -9.17
C SER A 124 9.64 -1.84 -10.57
N PRO A 125 10.14 -3.00 -11.08
CA PRO A 125 10.70 -3.08 -12.42
C PRO A 125 9.72 -2.56 -13.49
N ILE A 126 8.47 -2.99 -13.42
CA ILE A 126 7.40 -2.58 -14.33
C ILE A 126 7.01 -1.12 -14.13
N GLY A 127 6.86 -0.64 -12.89
CA GLY A 127 6.54 0.76 -12.61
C GLY A 127 7.64 1.73 -13.08
N THR A 128 8.90 1.33 -12.95
CA THR A 128 10.05 2.10 -13.43
C THR A 128 10.08 2.13 -14.96
N ALA A 129 9.79 1.01 -15.62
CA ALA A 129 9.74 0.93 -17.08
C ALA A 129 8.59 1.76 -17.68
N LEU A 130 7.47 1.87 -16.97
CA LEU A 130 6.31 2.65 -17.39
C LEU A 130 6.46 4.15 -17.18
N LEU A 131 7.18 4.60 -16.15
CA LEU A 131 7.22 6.00 -15.76
C LEU A 131 7.69 6.92 -16.91
N GLY A 132 6.88 7.94 -17.23
CA GLY A 132 7.15 8.92 -18.28
C GLY A 132 6.88 8.45 -19.71
N LYS A 133 6.27 7.27 -19.89
CA LYS A 133 5.89 6.70 -21.18
C LYS A 133 4.47 7.08 -21.59
N GLY A 134 4.23 7.16 -22.89
CA GLY A 134 2.93 7.45 -23.49
C GLY A 134 2.24 6.22 -24.10
N VAL A 135 0.98 6.39 -24.51
CA VAL A 135 0.22 5.39 -25.26
C VAL A 135 0.92 5.07 -26.59
N GLY A 136 0.98 3.77 -26.93
CA GLY A 136 1.65 3.24 -28.12
C GLY A 136 3.16 3.03 -27.96
N GLU A 137 3.76 3.42 -26.83
CA GLU A 137 5.16 3.08 -26.55
C GLU A 137 5.30 1.63 -26.07
N ILE A 138 6.41 0.99 -26.44
CA ILE A 138 6.80 -0.33 -25.97
C ILE A 138 7.82 -0.19 -24.84
N ILE A 139 7.54 -0.83 -23.71
CA ILE A 139 8.45 -0.94 -22.57
C ILE A 139 9.08 -2.33 -22.52
N LYS A 140 10.25 -2.41 -21.87
CA LYS A 140 10.97 -3.66 -21.62
C LYS A 140 11.12 -3.83 -20.12
N VAL A 141 10.69 -4.97 -19.60
CA VAL A 141 10.75 -5.29 -18.19
C VAL A 141 11.68 -6.48 -18.00
N GLU A 142 12.73 -6.30 -17.21
CA GLU A 142 13.66 -7.37 -16.85
C GLU A 142 13.07 -8.19 -15.70
N VAL A 143 12.94 -9.50 -15.93
CA VAL A 143 12.52 -10.49 -14.94
C VAL A 143 13.56 -11.62 -14.87
N PRO A 144 13.59 -12.45 -13.81
CA PRO A 144 14.55 -13.56 -13.74
C PRO A 144 14.52 -14.52 -14.93
N ALA A 145 13.37 -14.64 -15.61
CA ALA A 145 13.18 -15.50 -16.77
C ALA A 145 13.63 -14.87 -18.11
N GLY A 146 13.92 -13.56 -18.16
CA GLY A 146 14.26 -12.86 -19.41
C GLY A 146 13.73 -11.43 -19.47
N ILE A 147 13.57 -10.92 -20.69
CA ILE A 147 13.00 -9.58 -20.95
C ILE A 147 11.62 -9.75 -21.55
N ILE A 148 10.60 -9.26 -20.84
CA ILE A 148 9.23 -9.20 -21.34
C ILE A 148 9.00 -7.83 -21.97
N LYS A 149 8.25 -7.79 -23.07
CA LYS A 149 7.90 -6.53 -23.77
C LYS A 149 6.41 -6.28 -23.65
N TYR A 150 6.07 -5.06 -23.23
CA TYR A 150 4.69 -4.63 -23.16
C TYR A 150 4.45 -3.38 -24.02
N GLU A 151 3.31 -3.31 -24.69
CA GLU A 151 2.81 -2.09 -25.33
C GLU A 151 1.82 -1.37 -24.41
N ILE A 152 1.92 -0.05 -24.31
CA ILE A 152 0.98 0.77 -23.53
C ILE A 152 -0.26 1.05 -24.37
N MET A 153 -1.36 0.38 -24.03
CA MET A 153 -2.62 0.48 -24.77
C MET A 153 -3.44 1.70 -24.33
N LYS A 154 -3.42 2.03 -23.05
CA LYS A 154 -4.24 3.12 -22.49
C LYS A 154 -3.63 3.68 -21.22
N ILE A 155 -3.77 4.99 -21.04
CA ILE A 155 -3.48 5.70 -19.79
C ILE A 155 -4.78 6.36 -19.33
N SER A 156 -5.15 6.13 -18.07
CA SER A 156 -6.31 6.76 -17.45
C SER A 156 -6.00 7.16 -16.01
N HIS A 157 -6.86 7.98 -15.42
CA HIS A 157 -6.72 8.45 -14.04
C HIS A 157 -8.07 8.33 -13.36
N ASP A 158 -8.07 8.08 -12.04
CA ASP A 158 -9.30 8.16 -11.27
C ASP A 158 -9.90 9.57 -11.42
N LYS A 159 -11.24 9.65 -11.49
CA LYS A 159 -11.93 10.94 -11.42
C LYS A 159 -11.80 11.43 -9.97
N ASP A 160 -11.12 12.56 -9.79
CA ASP A 160 -11.13 13.31 -8.52
C ASP A 160 -12.56 13.74 -8.14
#